data_AF-A0A2I0H1S1-F1
#
_entry.id   AF-A0A2I0H1S1-F1
#
_cell.length_a   1.000
_cell.length_b   1.000
_cell.length_c   1.000
_cell.angle_alpha   90.00
_cell.angle_beta   90.00
_cell.angle_gamma   90.00
#
_symmetry.space_group_name_H-M   'P 1'
#
loop_
_entity.id
_entity.type
_entity.pdbx_description
1 polymer ?
#
loop_
_entity_poly.entity_id
_entity_poly.type
_entity_poly.pdbx_seq_one_letter_code
_entity_poly.pdbx_strand_id
1 'polypeptide(L)'
;MKIAKSSGCILSYDPNLRLPLWPSPEFAREEIMSIWDQADVIKINEEEITFLTGGDDPNDDSVVQNKLFHPNLKLLIVTEGSQGCRYYTQDFKGRVPGVKAKPVDTTGAGDAFVGGILYRLAADLNLYK
;
A
#
# COMPACT_ATOMS: atom_id res chain seq x y z
N MET A 1 -15.87 4.26 4.01
CA MET A 1 -15.02 3.99 5.18
C MET A 1 -15.70 4.24 6.53
N LYS A 2 -16.41 5.36 6.74
CA LYS A 2 -16.99 5.73 8.06
C LYS A 2 -17.79 4.63 8.78
N ILE A 3 -18.76 3.99 8.12
CA ILE A 3 -19.60 2.94 8.73
C ILE A 3 -18.74 1.75 9.18
N ALA A 4 -17.91 1.22 8.27
CA ALA A 4 -16.99 0.11 8.58
C ALA A 4 -16.04 0.45 9.74
N LYS A 5 -15.48 1.67 9.77
CA LYS A 5 -14.65 2.15 10.88
C LYS A 5 -15.40 2.16 12.21
N SER A 6 -16.63 2.68 12.23
CA SER A 6 -17.46 2.70 13.44
C SER A 6 -17.90 1.30 13.90
N SER A 7 -17.90 0.32 13.00
CA SER A 7 -18.18 -1.09 13.29
C SER A 7 -16.93 -1.89 13.70
N GLY A 8 -15.77 -1.25 13.84
CA GLY A 8 -14.51 -1.91 14.21
C GLY A 8 -13.88 -2.75 13.09
N CYS A 9 -14.31 -2.57 11.83
CA CYS A 9 -13.67 -3.23 10.69
C CYS A 9 -12.28 -2.65 10.42
N ILE A 10 -11.40 -3.47 9.88
CA ILE A 10 -10.11 -3.05 9.34
C ILE A 10 -10.32 -2.47 7.94
N LEU A 11 -9.74 -1.30 7.70
CA LEU A 11 -9.83 -0.59 6.44
C LEU A 11 -8.57 -0.83 5.61
N SER A 12 -8.68 -1.60 4.53
CA SER A 12 -7.62 -1.77 3.54
C SER A 12 -7.79 -0.80 2.38
N TYR A 13 -6.68 -0.24 1.89
CA TYR A 13 -6.65 0.67 0.75
C TYR A 13 -5.49 0.34 -0.20
N ASP A 14 -5.81 0.14 -1.48
CA ASP A 14 -4.87 0.13 -2.60
C ASP A 14 -5.34 1.24 -3.57
N PRO A 15 -4.57 2.34 -3.73
CA PRO A 15 -4.94 3.42 -4.65
C PRO A 15 -5.07 2.94 -6.10
N ASN A 16 -4.33 1.89 -6.46
CA ASN A 16 -4.28 1.26 -7.78
C ASN A 16 -4.32 2.30 -8.91
N LEU A 17 -3.39 3.25 -8.88
CA LEU A 17 -3.44 4.47 -9.68
C LEU A 17 -3.59 4.17 -11.18
N ARG A 18 -4.55 4.84 -11.83
CA ARG A 18 -4.75 4.84 -13.28
C ARG A 18 -4.98 6.28 -13.74
N LEU A 19 -3.91 7.02 -14.01
CA LEU A 19 -3.97 8.44 -14.38
C LEU A 19 -5.02 8.81 -15.45
N PRO A 20 -5.24 8.00 -16.50
CA PRO A 20 -6.27 8.32 -17.50
C PRO A 20 -7.71 8.39 -16.96
N LEU A 21 -7.97 7.86 -15.77
CA LEU A 21 -9.29 7.91 -15.12
C LEU A 21 -9.53 9.21 -14.33
N TRP A 22 -8.51 10.06 -14.21
CA TRP A 22 -8.56 11.26 -13.38
C TRP A 22 -8.52 12.54 -14.23
N PRO A 23 -9.20 13.62 -13.80
CA PRO A 23 -9.14 14.92 -14.47
C PRO A 23 -7.72 15.48 -14.61
N SER A 24 -6.88 15.30 -13.59
CA SER A 24 -5.46 15.64 -13.63
C SER A 24 -4.65 14.81 -12.63
N PRO A 25 -3.31 14.73 -12.80
CA PRO A 25 -2.41 14.13 -11.83
C PRO A 25 -2.54 14.76 -10.43
N GLU A 26 -2.69 16.07 -10.34
CA GLU A 26 -2.82 16.80 -9.07
C GLU A 26 -4.11 16.40 -8.36
N PHE A 27 -5.23 16.40 -9.09
CA PHE A 27 -6.52 15.99 -8.54
C PHE A 27 -6.51 14.52 -8.09
N ALA A 28 -5.88 13.63 -8.86
CA ALA A 28 -5.71 12.23 -8.46
C ALA A 28 -4.94 12.10 -7.14
N ARG A 29 -3.83 12.83 -7.00
CA ARG A 29 -3.03 12.84 -5.77
C ARG A 29 -3.85 13.35 -4.58
N GLU A 30 -4.55 14.48 -4.73
CA GLU A 30 -5.39 15.06 -3.68
C GLU A 30 -6.47 14.07 -3.21
N GLU A 31 -7.20 13.47 -4.14
CA GLU A 31 -8.29 12.54 -3.84
C GLU A 31 -7.78 11.24 -3.20
N ILE A 32 -6.65 10.69 -3.69
CA ILE A 32 -6.01 9.52 -3.07
C ILE A 32 -5.59 9.83 -1.63
N MET A 33 -4.97 10.99 -1.41
CA MET A 33 -4.50 11.39 -0.07
C MET A 33 -5.64 11.77 0.87
N SER A 34 -6.81 12.19 0.36
CA SER A 34 -7.96 12.62 1.18
C SER A 34 -8.52 11.54 2.13
N ILE A 35 -8.31 10.26 1.79
CA ILE A 35 -8.74 9.11 2.60
C ILE A 35 -7.57 8.35 3.23
N TRP A 36 -6.34 8.80 3.02
CA TRP A 36 -5.12 8.10 3.41
C TRP A 36 -5.10 7.77 4.91
N ASP A 37 -5.29 8.78 5.76
CA ASP A 37 -5.30 8.66 7.23
C ASP A 37 -6.47 7.85 7.80
N GLN A 38 -7.42 7.44 6.96
CA GLN A 38 -8.53 6.58 7.36
C GLN A 38 -8.16 5.09 7.31
N ALA A 39 -7.20 4.70 6.48
CA ALA A 39 -6.84 3.30 6.27
C ALA A 39 -6.02 2.72 7.44
N ASP A 40 -6.23 1.44 7.71
CA ASP A 40 -5.43 0.64 8.66
C ASP A 40 -4.33 -0.14 7.94
N VAL A 41 -4.59 -0.54 6.69
CA VAL A 41 -3.66 -1.30 5.85
C VAL A 41 -3.59 -0.63 4.49
N ILE A 42 -2.41 -0.19 4.09
CA ILE A 42 -2.18 0.40 2.77
C ILE A 42 -1.24 -0.49 1.98
N LYS A 43 -1.55 -0.71 0.70
CA LYS A 43 -0.60 -1.26 -0.25
C LYS A 43 -0.40 -0.24 -1.38
N ILE A 44 0.86 -0.02 -1.73
CA ILE A 44 1.29 0.77 -2.88
C ILE A 44 2.44 0.07 -3.61
N ASN A 45 2.85 0.61 -4.74
CA ASN A 45 4.07 0.22 -5.45
C ASN A 45 5.07 1.39 -5.54
N GLU A 46 6.23 1.15 -6.15
CA GLU A 46 7.29 2.15 -6.29
C GLU A 46 6.87 3.38 -7.12
N GLU A 47 6.14 3.16 -8.21
CA GLU A 47 5.65 4.26 -9.07
C GLU A 47 4.64 5.15 -8.32
N GLU A 48 3.80 4.55 -7.47
CA GLU A 48 2.84 5.25 -6.63
C GLU A 48 3.56 6.06 -5.53
N ILE A 49 4.69 5.60 -4.99
CA ILE A 49 5.49 6.42 -4.06
C ILE A 49 5.94 7.69 -4.75
N THR A 50 6.65 7.57 -5.88
CA THR A 50 7.15 8.72 -6.63
C THR A 50 6.01 9.68 -7.00
N PHE A 51 4.86 9.14 -7.41
CA PHE A 51 3.70 9.94 -7.75
C PHE A 51 3.13 10.72 -6.56
N LEU A 52 2.90 10.04 -5.44
CA LEU A 52 2.26 10.61 -4.25
C LEU A 52 3.15 11.62 -3.53
N THR A 53 4.47 11.43 -3.57
CA THR A 53 5.42 12.29 -2.88
C THR A 53 5.93 13.46 -3.74
N GLY A 54 5.54 13.50 -5.02
CA GLY A 54 5.94 14.57 -5.94
C GLY A 54 7.35 14.40 -6.50
N GLY A 55 7.84 13.16 -6.62
CA GLY A 55 9.11 12.86 -7.28
C GLY A 55 10.23 12.38 -6.37
N ASP A 56 9.96 12.04 -5.10
CA ASP A 56 11.01 11.47 -4.24
C ASP A 56 11.47 10.09 -4.74
N ASP A 57 12.66 9.68 -4.28
CA ASP A 57 13.21 8.35 -4.53
C ASP A 57 12.30 7.26 -3.93
N PRO A 58 11.71 6.40 -4.76
CA PRO A 58 10.84 5.34 -4.28
C PRO A 58 11.61 4.23 -3.57
N ASN A 59 12.94 4.21 -3.55
CA ASN A 59 13.73 3.21 -2.83
C ASN A 59 14.14 3.66 -1.42
N ASP A 60 13.96 4.94 -1.09
CA ASP A 60 14.29 5.46 0.23
C ASP A 60 13.19 5.14 1.24
N ASP A 61 13.52 4.26 2.18
CA ASP A 61 12.68 3.91 3.33
C ASP A 61 12.24 5.14 4.15
N SER A 62 13.05 6.21 4.18
CA SER A 62 12.74 7.44 4.92
C SER A 62 11.57 8.20 4.29
N VAL A 63 11.43 8.16 2.97
CA VAL A 63 10.31 8.77 2.23
C VAL A 63 9.00 8.12 2.66
N VAL A 64 8.95 6.78 2.66
CA VAL A 64 7.75 6.04 3.04
C VAL A 64 7.40 6.30 4.51
N GLN A 65 8.38 6.19 5.42
CA GLN A 65 8.15 6.35 6.85
C GLN A 65 7.75 7.79 7.26
N ASN A 66 8.34 8.80 6.62
CA ASN A 66 8.12 10.20 7.02
C ASN A 66 6.97 10.89 6.30
N LYS A 67 6.62 10.45 5.08
CA LYS A 67 5.63 11.13 4.23
C LYS A 67 4.36 10.33 3.98
N LEU A 68 4.42 9.00 4.01
CA LEU A 68 3.30 8.12 3.65
C LEU A 68 2.80 7.28 4.83
N PHE A 69 3.63 7.04 5.84
CA PHE A 69 3.21 6.35 7.05
C PHE A 69 2.56 7.33 8.02
N HIS A 70 1.45 6.93 8.66
CA HIS A 70 0.74 7.76 9.63
C HIS A 70 0.47 6.98 10.93
N PRO A 71 0.25 7.65 12.08
CA PRO A 71 0.15 6.99 13.39
C PRO A 71 -0.98 5.95 13.52
N ASN A 72 -2.04 6.09 12.72
CA ASN A 72 -3.16 5.14 12.73
C ASN A 72 -2.93 3.92 11.83
N LEU A 73 -1.87 3.93 11.02
CA LEU A 73 -1.58 2.86 10.07
C LEU A 73 -0.99 1.67 10.80
N LYS A 74 -1.57 0.48 10.59
CA LYS A 74 -1.09 -0.77 11.19
C LYS A 74 -0.05 -1.43 10.28
N LEU A 75 -0.25 -1.32 8.96
CA LEU A 75 0.61 -1.93 7.98
C LEU A 75 0.63 -1.12 6.68
N LEU A 76 1.82 -0.72 6.23
CA LEU A 76 2.06 -0.20 4.89
C LEU A 76 2.93 -1.20 4.14
N ILE A 77 2.50 -1.61 2.95
CA ILE A 77 3.27 -2.50 2.07
C ILE A 77 3.60 -1.77 0.77
N VAL A 78 4.86 -1.88 0.35
CA VAL A 78 5.32 -1.46 -0.97
C VAL A 78 5.71 -2.69 -1.77
N THR A 79 5.00 -2.97 -2.86
CA THR A 79 5.36 -4.04 -3.80
C THR A 79 6.45 -3.56 -4.75
N GLU A 80 7.49 -4.37 -4.93
CA GLU A 80 8.72 -4.09 -5.70
C GLU A 80 8.82 -5.04 -6.92
N GLY A 81 7.68 -5.39 -7.51
CA GLY A 81 7.58 -6.32 -8.64
C GLY A 81 8.27 -7.67 -8.36
N SER A 82 9.25 -8.01 -9.20
CA SER A 82 10.01 -9.27 -9.07
C SER A 82 10.91 -9.33 -7.83
N GLN A 83 11.21 -8.18 -7.20
CA GLN A 83 12.06 -8.12 -6.01
C GLN A 83 11.30 -8.45 -4.72
N GLY A 84 9.96 -8.54 -4.78
CA GLY A 84 9.10 -8.90 -3.67
C GLY A 84 8.38 -7.69 -3.11
N CYS A 85 8.51 -7.47 -1.80
CA CYS A 85 7.92 -6.32 -1.15
C CYS A 85 8.70 -5.91 0.10
N ARG A 86 8.48 -4.67 0.52
CA ARG A 86 8.84 -4.19 1.86
C ARG A 86 7.62 -3.72 2.61
N TYR A 87 7.70 -3.77 3.92
CA TYR A 87 6.57 -3.50 4.80
C TYR A 87 7.01 -2.71 6.03
N TYR A 88 6.08 -1.92 6.55
CA TYR A 88 6.27 -1.03 7.68
C TYR A 88 5.07 -1.16 8.63
N THR A 89 5.34 -1.33 9.91
CA THR A 89 4.37 -1.26 11.02
C THR A 89 4.83 -0.18 12.01
N GLN A 90 4.09 0.00 13.10
CA GLN A 90 4.51 0.90 14.17
C GLN A 90 5.79 0.41 14.86
N ASP A 91 5.96 -0.91 14.99
CA ASP A 91 6.98 -1.52 15.84
C ASP A 91 8.16 -2.09 15.05
N PHE A 92 7.94 -2.45 13.78
CA PHE A 92 8.97 -3.09 12.96
C PHE A 92 8.78 -2.83 11.47
N LYS A 93 9.84 -3.08 10.71
CA LYS A 93 9.83 -3.04 9.24
C LYS A 93 10.72 -4.12 8.67
N GLY A 94 10.53 -4.44 7.41
CA GLY A 94 11.35 -5.45 6.75
C GLY A 94 11.10 -5.53 5.25
N ARG A 95 11.81 -6.48 4.62
CA ARG A 95 11.71 -6.77 3.20
C ARG A 95 11.62 -8.27 3.00
N VAL A 96 10.71 -8.71 2.13
CA VAL A 96 10.51 -10.11 1.76
C VAL A 96 10.91 -10.26 0.30
N PRO A 97 11.86 -11.14 -0.03
CA PRO A 97 12.30 -11.32 -1.42
C PRO A 97 11.19 -11.93 -2.27
N GLY A 98 11.14 -11.51 -3.53
CA GLY A 98 10.23 -12.04 -4.52
C GLY A 98 10.50 -13.50 -4.85
N VAL A 99 9.44 -14.24 -5.18
CA VAL A 99 9.55 -15.62 -5.67
C VAL A 99 9.86 -15.57 -7.17
N LYS A 100 10.94 -16.24 -7.59
CA LYS A 100 11.33 -16.30 -9.01
C LYS A 100 10.23 -17.00 -9.81
N ALA A 101 9.67 -16.28 -10.77
CA ALA A 101 8.68 -16.79 -11.72
C ALA A 101 8.95 -16.21 -13.11
N LYS A 102 8.49 -16.91 -14.15
CA LYS A 102 8.44 -16.38 -15.51
C LYS A 102 7.01 -15.88 -15.76
N PRO A 103 6.73 -14.57 -15.61
CA PRO A 103 5.37 -14.07 -15.79
C PRO A 103 4.95 -14.25 -17.25
N VAL A 104 3.73 -14.75 -17.45
CA VAL A 104 3.06 -14.78 -18.76
C VAL A 104 2.18 -13.54 -18.92
N ASP A 105 1.49 -13.16 -17.84
CA ASP A 105 0.67 -11.97 -17.71
C ASP A 105 0.81 -11.45 -16.27
N THR A 106 1.08 -10.16 -16.11
CA THR A 106 1.18 -9.49 -14.81
C THR A 106 -0.13 -8.79 -14.41
N THR A 107 -1.14 -8.82 -15.26
CA THR A 107 -2.47 -8.28 -14.98
C THR A 107 -3.02 -8.98 -13.75
N GLY A 108 -3.44 -8.18 -12.76
CA GLY A 108 -3.96 -8.68 -11.49
C GLY A 108 -2.92 -9.21 -10.51
N ALA A 109 -1.61 -9.12 -10.80
CA ALA A 109 -0.58 -9.53 -9.82
C ALA A 109 -0.67 -8.73 -8.50
N GLY A 110 -0.93 -7.43 -8.59
CA GLY A 110 -1.17 -6.57 -7.43
C GLY A 110 -2.45 -6.96 -6.67
N ASP A 111 -3.54 -7.21 -7.39
CA ASP A 111 -4.82 -7.61 -6.79
C ASP A 111 -4.72 -8.98 -6.09
N ALA A 112 -4.01 -9.93 -6.71
CA ALA A 112 -3.73 -11.24 -6.12
C ALA A 112 -2.86 -11.12 -4.86
N PHE A 113 -1.86 -10.22 -4.87
CA PHE A 113 -1.05 -9.92 -3.71
C PHE A 113 -1.90 -9.36 -2.55
N VAL A 114 -2.75 -8.37 -2.82
CA VAL A 114 -3.68 -7.81 -1.83
C VAL A 114 -4.63 -8.89 -1.32
N GLY A 115 -5.20 -9.71 -2.20
CA GLY A 115 -6.07 -10.83 -1.82
C GLY A 115 -5.39 -11.81 -0.87
N GLY A 116 -4.13 -12.18 -1.14
CA GLY A 116 -3.34 -13.05 -0.27
C GLY A 116 -3.06 -12.44 1.11
N ILE A 117 -2.66 -11.17 1.14
CA ILE A 117 -2.41 -10.44 2.39
C ILE A 117 -3.70 -10.33 3.22
N LEU A 118 -4.80 -9.91 2.62
CA LEU A 118 -6.07 -9.74 3.32
C LEU A 118 -6.65 -11.07 3.80
N TYR A 119 -6.52 -12.14 3.02
CA TYR A 119 -6.89 -13.49 3.46
C TYR A 119 -6.13 -13.88 4.73
N ARG A 120 -4.81 -13.61 4.77
CA ARG A 120 -3.99 -13.98 5.91
C ARG A 120 -4.27 -13.09 7.14
N LEU A 121 -4.45 -11.78 6.94
CA LEU A 121 -4.83 -10.86 8.02
C LEU A 121 -6.21 -11.19 8.59
N ALA A 122 -7.19 -11.54 7.74
CA ALA A 122 -8.52 -11.94 8.20
C ALA A 122 -8.47 -13.20 9.10
N ALA A 123 -7.47 -14.06 8.92
CA ALA A 123 -7.25 -15.23 9.76
C ALA A 123 -6.43 -14.93 11.03
N ASP A 124 -5.54 -13.93 11.01
CA ASP A 124 -4.69 -13.57 12.14
C ASP A 124 -4.30 -12.08 12.14
N LEU A 125 -4.86 -11.34 13.10
CA LEU A 125 -4.63 -9.91 13.29
C LEU A 125 -3.38 -9.54 14.08
N ASN A 126 -2.60 -10.52 14.53
CA ASN A 126 -1.34 -10.25 15.24
C ASN A 126 -0.15 -10.09 14.30
N LEU A 127 -0.34 -10.26 12.99
CA LEU A 127 0.74 -10.20 12.00
C LEU A 127 1.36 -8.83 11.79
N TYR A 128 0.73 -7.76 12.27
CA TYR A 128 1.25 -6.39 12.21
C TYR A 128 1.57 -5.81 13.61
N LYS A 129 1.59 -6.66 14.63
CA LYS A 129 1.88 -6.31 16.03
C LYS A 129 3.20 -6.93 16.48
#